data_AF-A0AAU3NU29-F1
#
_entry.id   AF-A0AAU3NU29-F1
#
_cell.length_a   1.000
_cell.length_b   1.000
_cell.length_c   1.000
_cell.angle_alpha   90.00
_cell.angle_beta   90.00
_cell.angle_gamma   90.00
#
_symmetry.space_group_name_H-M   'P 1'
#
loop_
_entity.id
_entity.type
_entity.pdbx_description
1 polymer ?
#
loop_
_entity_poly.entity_id
_entity_poly.type
_entity_poly.pdbx_seq_one_letter_code
_entity_poly.pdbx_strand_id
1 'polypeptide(L)'
;MPRRVVRWIMTAPDRLPEADAAELKEIRTGCPHLDLTVRHVRDFAAMMRNQNAEALPAWMDRVRADDLPALHSLVNGFHRHLGAVTAASATPWSSGQVEGHVTRAKLLKRTGFGRAHLPLLRKRVLHSP
;
A
#
# COMPACT_ATOMS: atom_id res chain seq x y z
N MET A 1 0.74 -20.54 -1.53
CA MET A 1 -0.33 -20.19 -2.48
C MET A 1 -0.88 -18.76 -2.30
N PRO A 2 -1.35 -18.29 -1.12
CA PRO A 2 -1.97 -16.95 -1.00
C PRO A 2 -1.01 -15.78 -1.29
N ARG A 3 0.22 -15.85 -0.74
CA ARG A 3 1.23 -14.79 -0.93
C ARG A 3 1.67 -14.61 -2.39
N ARG A 4 1.60 -15.68 -3.18
CA ARG A 4 1.98 -15.67 -4.61
C ARG A 4 0.95 -14.88 -5.42
N VAL A 5 -0.32 -15.19 -5.22
CA VAL A 5 -1.44 -14.48 -5.86
C VAL A 5 -1.44 -13.00 -5.47
N VAL A 6 -1.26 -12.68 -4.18
CA VAL A 6 -1.15 -11.28 -3.73
C VAL A 6 0.01 -10.56 -4.42
N ARG A 7 1.19 -11.20 -4.54
CA ARG A 7 2.32 -10.63 -5.27
C ARG A 7 1.96 -10.34 -6.72
N TRP A 8 1.31 -11.27 -7.42
CA TRP A 8 0.89 -11.06 -8.81
C TRP A 8 -0.12 -9.92 -8.97
N ILE A 9 -1.05 -9.79 -8.03
CA ILE A 9 -2.04 -8.70 -8.01
C ILE A 9 -1.35 -7.33 -7.82
N MET A 10 -0.30 -7.28 -7.00
CA MET A 10 0.50 -6.07 -6.74
C MET A 10 1.52 -5.74 -7.84
N THR A 11 1.84 -6.69 -8.71
CA THR A 11 2.75 -6.47 -9.84
C THR A 11 2.04 -5.75 -10.98
N ALA A 12 2.73 -4.80 -11.62
CA ALA A 12 2.22 -4.13 -12.82
C ALA A 12 1.93 -5.18 -13.92
N PRO A 13 0.76 -5.17 -14.58
CA PRO A 13 0.35 -6.25 -15.47
C PRO A 13 1.34 -6.51 -16.62
N ASP A 14 2.01 -5.47 -17.11
CA ASP A 14 3.06 -5.50 -18.14
C ASP A 14 4.35 -6.21 -17.70
N ARG A 15 4.55 -6.37 -16.38
CA ARG A 15 5.74 -6.99 -15.78
C ARG A 15 5.47 -8.40 -15.25
N LEU A 16 4.26 -8.91 -15.42
CA LEU A 16 3.89 -10.24 -14.98
C LEU A 16 4.19 -11.24 -16.10
N PRO A 17 4.97 -12.32 -15.84
CA PRO A 17 5.19 -13.37 -16.83
C PRO A 17 3.86 -13.94 -17.35
N GLU A 18 3.82 -14.32 -18.63
CA GLU A 18 2.58 -14.78 -19.28
C GLU A 18 1.95 -15.98 -18.56
N ALA A 19 2.76 -16.94 -18.12
CA ALA A 19 2.31 -18.09 -17.34
C ALA A 19 1.65 -17.66 -16.01
N ASP A 20 2.26 -16.72 -15.28
CA ASP A 20 1.72 -16.19 -14.03
C ASP A 20 0.41 -15.40 -14.27
N ALA A 21 0.34 -14.68 -15.39
CA ALA A 21 -0.85 -13.92 -15.80
C ALA A 21 -2.02 -14.83 -16.18
N ALA A 22 -1.73 -15.95 -16.87
CA ALA A 22 -2.72 -16.97 -17.20
C ALA A 22 -3.26 -17.64 -15.92
N GLU A 23 -2.38 -18.06 -15.00
CA GLU A 23 -2.81 -18.67 -13.73
C GLU A 23 -3.64 -17.68 -12.90
N LEU A 24 -3.23 -16.41 -12.82
CA LEU A 24 -4.01 -15.38 -12.13
C LEU A 24 -5.40 -15.18 -12.77
N LYS A 25 -5.51 -15.29 -14.11
CA LYS A 25 -6.78 -15.17 -14.82
C LYS A 25 -7.72 -16.33 -14.49
N GLU A 26 -7.22 -17.56 -14.43
CA GLU A 26 -8.01 -18.73 -14.05
C GLU A 26 -8.54 -18.59 -12.61
N ILE A 27 -7.67 -18.19 -11.68
CA ILE A 27 -8.05 -17.96 -10.27
C ILE A 27 -9.12 -16.87 -10.15
N ARG A 28 -9.01 -15.77 -10.91
CA ARG A 28 -10.02 -14.69 -10.94
C ARG A 28 -11.35 -15.17 -11.51
N THR A 29 -11.34 -16.03 -12.51
CA THR A 29 -12.56 -16.58 -13.13
C THR A 29 -13.34 -17.45 -12.13
N GLY A 30 -12.62 -18.17 -11.27
CA GLY A 30 -13.24 -19.00 -10.22
C GLY A 30 -13.77 -18.24 -9.00
N CYS A 31 -13.49 -16.94 -8.86
CA CYS A 31 -13.90 -16.15 -7.69
C CYS A 31 -14.24 -14.70 -8.04
N PRO A 32 -15.54 -14.37 -8.21
CA PRO A 32 -16.00 -13.02 -8.57
C PRO A 32 -15.53 -11.93 -7.59
N HIS A 33 -15.53 -12.22 -6.29
CA HIS A 33 -15.04 -11.29 -5.27
C HIS A 33 -13.54 -10.98 -5.45
N LEU A 34 -12.74 -11.99 -5.82
CA LEU A 34 -11.33 -11.77 -6.12
C LEU A 34 -11.16 -10.97 -7.41
N ASP A 35 -11.95 -11.24 -8.45
CA ASP A 35 -11.90 -10.45 -9.69
C ASP A 35 -12.17 -8.97 -9.43
N LEU A 36 -13.23 -8.66 -8.68
CA LEU A 36 -13.56 -7.29 -8.27
C LEU A 36 -12.44 -6.65 -7.43
N THR A 37 -11.88 -7.40 -6.47
CA THR A 37 -10.75 -6.93 -5.67
C THR A 37 -9.54 -6.57 -6.55
N VAL A 38 -9.21 -7.41 -7.53
CA VAL A 38 -8.10 -7.16 -8.46
C VAL A 38 -8.35 -5.91 -9.30
N ARG A 39 -9.58 -5.69 -9.76
CA ARG A 39 -9.95 -4.47 -10.50
C ARG A 39 -9.72 -3.23 -9.64
N HIS A 40 -10.27 -3.19 -8.43
CA HIS A 40 -10.12 -2.03 -7.53
C HIS A 40 -8.66 -1.73 -7.18
N VAL A 41 -7.87 -2.77 -6.94
CA VAL A 41 -6.43 -2.64 -6.70
C VAL A 41 -5.71 -2.05 -7.91
N ARG A 42 -6.01 -2.52 -9.12
CA ARG A 42 -5.37 -2.04 -10.34
C ARG A 42 -5.76 -0.61 -10.67
N ASP A 43 -7.05 -0.27 -10.52
CA ASP A 43 -7.57 1.09 -10.65
C ASP A 43 -6.84 2.03 -9.68
N PHE A 44 -6.77 1.65 -8.40
CA PHE A 44 -6.07 2.45 -7.38
C PHE A 44 -4.60 2.64 -7.71
N ALA A 45 -3.90 1.57 -8.09
CA ALA A 45 -2.49 1.65 -8.47
C ALA A 45 -2.26 2.55 -9.70
N ALA A 46 -3.18 2.54 -10.68
CA ALA A 46 -3.13 3.43 -11.83
C ALA A 46 -3.35 4.90 -11.43
N MET A 47 -4.35 5.18 -10.58
CA MET A 47 -4.58 6.54 -10.06
C MET A 47 -3.34 7.08 -9.33
N MET A 48 -2.74 6.28 -8.45
CA MET A 48 -1.53 6.67 -7.71
C MET A 48 -0.34 6.92 -8.62
N ARG A 49 -0.10 6.07 -9.63
CA ARG A 49 0.98 6.28 -10.62
C ARG A 49 0.79 7.55 -11.43
N ASN A 50 -0.46 7.87 -11.77
CA ASN A 50 -0.80 9.04 -12.58
C ASN A 50 -1.07 10.29 -11.74
N GLN A 51 -0.86 10.24 -10.41
CA GLN A 51 -1.14 11.33 -9.47
C GLN A 51 -2.58 11.89 -9.59
N ASN A 52 -3.53 11.05 -10.00
CA ASN A 52 -4.92 11.46 -10.24
C ASN A 52 -5.73 11.37 -8.94
N ALA A 53 -5.49 12.34 -8.04
CA ALA A 53 -6.18 12.44 -6.76
C ALA A 53 -7.68 12.71 -6.91
N GLU A 54 -8.08 13.39 -7.99
CA GLU A 54 -9.47 13.80 -8.25
C GLU A 54 -10.39 12.60 -8.49
N ALA A 55 -9.85 11.49 -9.01
CA ALA A 55 -10.60 10.26 -9.23
C ALA A 55 -10.82 9.44 -7.94
N LEU A 56 -10.15 9.79 -6.83
CA LEU A 56 -10.18 9.00 -5.59
C LEU A 56 -11.58 8.91 -4.94
N PRO A 57 -12.37 9.99 -4.81
CA PRO A 57 -13.72 9.90 -4.24
C PRO A 57 -14.62 8.97 -5.06
N ALA A 58 -14.62 9.13 -6.39
CA ALA A 58 -15.42 8.28 -7.27
C ALA A 58 -14.99 6.80 -7.20
N TRP A 59 -13.70 6.51 -7.04
CA TRP A 59 -13.21 5.16 -6.81
C TRP A 59 -13.67 4.61 -5.46
N MET A 60 -13.61 5.40 -4.39
CA MET A 60 -14.10 5.02 -3.06
C MET A 60 -15.59 4.62 -3.09
N ASP A 61 -16.41 5.34 -3.84
CA ASP A 61 -17.84 5.04 -3.98
C ASP A 61 -18.09 3.73 -4.73
N ARG A 62 -17.31 3.44 -5.79
CA ARG A 62 -17.36 2.13 -6.47
C ARG A 62 -17.00 0.98 -5.52
N VAL A 63 -15.95 1.15 -4.71
CA VAL A 63 -15.56 0.12 -3.73
C VAL A 63 -16.67 -0.12 -2.69
N ARG A 64 -17.40 0.92 -2.27
CA ARG A 64 -18.53 0.79 -1.33
C ARG A 64 -19.75 0.13 -1.95
N ALA A 65 -19.97 0.31 -3.25
CA ALA A 65 -21.08 -0.30 -3.97
C ALA A 65 -20.89 -1.82 -4.15
N ASP A 66 -19.65 -2.28 -4.22
CA ASP A 66 -19.32 -3.71 -4.30
C ASP A 66 -19.29 -4.38 -2.92
N ASP A 67 -19.66 -5.67 -2.86
CA ASP A 67 -19.64 -6.47 -1.63
C ASP A 67 -18.21 -6.94 -1.29
N LEU A 68 -17.36 -5.99 -0.90
CA LEU A 68 -15.97 -6.21 -0.50
C LEU A 68 -15.68 -5.62 0.88
N PRO A 69 -16.16 -6.24 1.98
CA PRO A 69 -16.03 -5.70 3.34
C PRO A 69 -14.58 -5.39 3.75
N ALA A 70 -13.61 -6.17 3.25
CA ALA A 70 -12.20 -5.94 3.49
C ALA A 70 -11.70 -4.62 2.89
N LEU A 71 -12.21 -4.21 1.72
CA LEU A 71 -11.86 -2.93 1.09
C LEU A 71 -12.68 -1.76 1.66
N HIS A 72 -13.87 -2.00 2.20
CA HIS A 72 -14.64 -0.95 2.87
C HIS A 72 -13.87 -0.35 4.05
N SER A 73 -13.19 -1.19 4.84
CA SER A 73 -12.34 -0.73 5.94
C SER A 73 -11.20 0.20 5.48
N LEU A 74 -10.59 -0.12 4.34
CA LEU A 74 -9.55 0.72 3.71
C LEU A 74 -10.13 2.07 3.29
N VAL A 75 -11.25 2.07 2.56
CA VAL A 75 -11.90 3.28 2.06
C VAL A 75 -12.39 4.18 3.20
N ASN A 76 -12.90 3.59 4.29
CA ASN A 76 -13.25 4.33 5.49
C ASN A 76 -12.03 4.97 6.15
N GLY A 77 -10.86 4.32 6.09
CA GLY A 77 -9.59 4.90 6.48
C GLY A 77 -9.20 6.09 5.62
N PHE A 78 -9.28 5.95 4.29
CA PHE A 78 -8.98 7.05 3.36
C PHE A 78 -9.92 8.24 3.53
N HIS A 79 -11.21 8.00 3.77
CA HIS A 79 -12.15 9.08 3.99
C HIS A 79 -11.73 10.00 5.15
N ARG A 80 -11.25 9.42 6.26
CA ARG A 80 -10.73 10.20 7.41
C ARG A 80 -9.46 10.99 7.10
N HIS A 81 -8.70 10.57 6.09
CA HIS A 81 -7.40 11.14 5.73
C HIS A 81 -7.37 11.70 4.30
N LEU A 82 -8.53 12.03 3.73
CA LEU A 82 -8.66 12.38 2.32
C LEU A 82 -7.74 13.54 1.95
N GLY A 83 -7.69 14.58 2.78
CA GLY A 83 -6.78 15.72 2.56
C GLY A 83 -5.29 15.33 2.51
N ALA A 84 -4.87 14.35 3.32
CA ALA A 84 -3.49 13.85 3.30
C ALA A 84 -3.21 13.02 2.04
N VAL A 85 -4.16 12.19 1.60
CA VAL A 85 -4.01 11.39 0.37
C VAL A 85 -3.99 12.31 -0.86
N THR A 86 -4.88 13.29 -0.92
CA THR A 86 -4.90 14.29 -2.00
C THR A 86 -3.60 15.10 -2.04
N ALA A 87 -3.12 15.57 -0.89
CA ALA A 87 -1.85 16.30 -0.82
C ALA A 87 -0.64 15.43 -1.21
N ALA A 88 -0.63 14.15 -0.82
CA ALA A 88 0.42 13.20 -1.20
C ALA A 88 0.46 12.95 -2.71
N SER A 89 -0.70 12.99 -3.38
CA SER A 89 -0.76 12.87 -4.84
C SER A 89 -0.42 14.18 -5.56
N ALA A 90 -0.75 15.35 -5.00
CA ALA A 90 -0.54 16.65 -5.62
C ALA A 90 0.87 17.22 -5.42
N THR A 91 1.72 16.58 -4.60
CA THR A 91 3.06 17.07 -4.28
C THR A 91 4.14 16.10 -4.76
N PRO A 92 5.34 16.59 -5.12
CA PRO A 92 6.45 15.73 -5.52
C PRO A 92 7.14 15.05 -4.32
N TRP A 93 6.69 15.33 -3.10
CA TRP A 93 7.32 14.87 -1.87
C TRP A 93 6.92 13.43 -1.54
N SER A 94 7.90 12.60 -1.21
CA SER A 94 7.66 11.23 -0.73
C SER A 94 7.99 11.10 0.75
N SER A 95 7.35 10.15 1.43
CA SER A 95 7.69 9.77 2.81
C SER A 95 9.01 8.98 2.92
N GLY A 96 9.71 8.71 1.81
CA GLY A 96 10.84 7.76 1.78
C GLY A 96 11.97 8.10 2.74
N GLN A 97 12.37 9.37 2.82
CA GLN A 97 13.42 9.80 3.76
C GLN A 97 12.96 9.62 5.22
N VAL A 98 11.72 10.02 5.52
CA VAL A 98 11.13 9.87 6.86
C VAL A 98 11.03 8.39 7.26
N GLU A 99 10.57 7.54 6.34
CA GLU A 99 10.49 6.09 6.53
C GLU A 99 11.88 5.45 6.72
N GLY A 100 12.90 5.95 6.02
CA GLY A 100 14.29 5.55 6.21
C GLY A 100 14.78 5.85 7.64
N HIS A 101 14.54 7.05 8.13
CA HIS A 101 14.87 7.42 9.51
C HIS A 101 14.10 6.59 10.54
N VAL A 102 12.79 6.37 10.32
CA VAL A 102 11.96 5.51 11.18
C VAL A 102 12.49 4.08 11.20
N THR A 103 12.91 3.55 10.05
CA THR A 103 13.47 2.21 9.92
C THR A 103 14.80 2.09 10.66
N ARG A 104 15.71 3.06 10.49
CA ARG A 104 16.98 3.13 11.25
C ARG A 104 16.73 3.15 12.76
N ALA A 105 15.79 3.98 13.22
CA ALA A 105 15.44 4.08 14.64
C ALA A 105 14.86 2.76 15.18
N LYS A 106 13.95 2.13 14.44
CA LYS A 106 13.39 0.81 14.78
C LYS A 106 14.48 -0.27 14.85
N LEU A 107 15.43 -0.26 13.92
CA LEU A 107 16.57 -1.18 13.91
C LEU A 107 17.43 -1.00 15.16
N LEU A 108 17.86 0.23 15.48
CA LEU A 108 18.66 0.52 16.68
C LEU A 108 17.97 0.07 17.97
N LYS A 109 16.64 0.25 18.06
CA LYS A 109 15.84 -0.24 19.19
C LYS A 109 15.82 -1.77 19.29
N ARG A 110 15.68 -2.46 18.15
CA ARG A 110 15.71 -3.94 18.07
C ARG A 110 17.09 -4.51 18.41
N THR A 111 18.18 -3.91 17.93
CA THR A 111 19.55 -4.29 18.30
C THR A 111 19.83 -4.08 19.80
N GLY A 112 19.11 -3.15 20.44
CA GLY A 112 19.11 -2.99 21.90
C GLY A 112 18.19 -3.96 22.65
N PHE A 113 17.66 -5.00 22.01
CA PHE A 113 16.68 -5.95 22.57
C PHE A 113 15.47 -5.25 23.22
N GLY A 114 15.04 -4.12 22.65
CA GLY A 114 13.93 -3.31 23.20
C GLY A 114 14.29 -2.47 24.43
N ARG A 115 15.50 -2.60 24.99
CA ARG A 115 15.96 -1.89 26.20
C ARG A 115 16.47 -0.47 25.93
N ALA A 116 16.57 -0.09 24.65
CA ALA A 116 16.91 1.27 24.25
C ALA A 116 15.69 2.19 24.47
N HIS A 117 15.55 2.70 25.69
CA HIS A 117 14.64 3.80 26.03
C HIS A 117 15.13 5.10 25.39
N LEU A 118 14.28 6.12 25.33
CA LEU A 118 14.50 7.34 24.54
C LEU A 118 15.90 7.98 24.74
N PRO A 119 16.45 8.14 25.96
CA PRO A 119 17.82 8.58 26.20
C PRO A 119 18.90 7.76 25.47
N LEU A 120 18.82 6.43 25.51
CA LEU A 120 19.78 5.54 24.84
C LEU A 120 19.62 5.57 23.32
N LEU A 121 18.39 5.65 22.83
CA LEU A 121 18.12 5.83 21.40
C LEU A 121 18.68 7.15 20.89
N ARG A 122 18.46 8.25 21.63
CA ARG A 122 18.98 9.57 21.27
C ARG A 122 20.50 9.57 21.15
N LYS A 123 21.22 8.98 22.11
CA LYS A 123 22.67 8.84 22.04
C LYS A 123 23.10 8.02 20.82
N ARG A 124 22.45 6.89 20.54
CA ARG A 124 22.79 6.06 19.37
C ARG A 124 22.48 6.72 18.03
N VAL A 125 21.40 7.50 17.93
CA VAL A 125 21.04 8.20 16.69
C VAL A 125 21.96 9.39 16.42
N LEU A 126 22.31 10.16 17.45
CA LEU A 126 23.16 11.35 17.32
C LEU A 126 24.66 11.05 17.25
N HIS A 127 25.09 9.89 17.77
CA HIS A 127 26.51 9.52 17.84
C HIS A 127 26.85 8.25 17.03
N SER A 128 25.91 7.72 16.23
CA SER A 128 26.28 6.75 15.18
C SER A 128 26.89 7.51 14.01
N PRO A 129 28.06 7.08 13.48
CA PRO A 129 28.62 7.64 12.26
C PRO A 129 27.68 7.46 11.06
#